data_AF-A0A7X7FC68-F1
#
_entry.id   AF-A0A7X7FC68-F1
#
_cell.length_a   1.000
_cell.length_b   1.000
_cell.length_c   1.000
_cell.angle_alpha   90.00
_cell.angle_beta   90.00
_cell.angle_gamma   90.00
#
_symmetry.space_group_name_H-M   'P 1'
#
loop_
_entity.id
_entity.type
_entity.pdbx_description
1 polymer ?
#
loop_
_entity_poly.entity_id
_entity_poly.type
_entity_poly.pdbx_seq_one_letter_code
_entity_poly.pdbx_strand_id
1 'polypeptide(L)'
;MKTSSLIRMAAAAMVVLAIGIASARGQSEDPRAPRLWRATTGQTLKAAFVEIKAGAVVLKAEDGQLRGVPLNLLMPKDQAVAKDFAERMGAGGMFAVKPALPGRLPTFAEGPGKGFYAFYTNANFIVRVTDKAAASVQCIENGKPVGKPIRVNPGHVFVGPDNPTPRARAIASFDAVPGPLLQPKIISFTGLLKDDVRFGFNIAIEDTAVHTWSWAEDPPGIAQPTQCIPAFQFAASHSFEAHVMVVDQKAAVKDLSLVLEPMKGKEVVLPYGDIPKGFKGAMKSAEIKGPVFGSRRLSLAPGRSKNAEMEFYSAGHGALFSGYNIRLVKKNAASKDDAERITLKIE
;
A
#
# COMPACT_ATOMS: atom_id res chain seq x y z
N MET A 1 -67.51 21.44 -36.97
CA MET A 1 -67.07 20.03 -36.93
C MET A 1 -65.65 19.94 -37.49
N LYS A 2 -64.76 19.26 -36.74
CA LYS A 2 -63.42 18.73 -37.11
C LYS A 2 -62.27 19.75 -37.25
N THR A 3 -61.38 19.94 -36.26
CA THR A 3 -60.24 19.13 -35.72
C THR A 3 -58.97 19.09 -36.59
N SER A 4 -57.90 19.73 -36.07
CA SER A 4 -56.47 19.32 -35.96
C SER A 4 -55.78 18.64 -37.15
N SER A 5 -54.53 18.92 -37.52
CA SER A 5 -53.32 18.87 -36.69
C SER A 5 -52.10 19.32 -37.51
N LEU A 6 -51.24 20.14 -36.93
CA LEU A 6 -49.91 20.52 -37.40
C LEU A 6 -48.89 19.61 -36.72
N ILE A 7 -48.15 18.78 -37.46
CA ILE A 7 -46.91 18.16 -36.96
C ILE A 7 -45.82 18.31 -38.02
N ARG A 8 -44.77 19.03 -37.62
CA ARG A 8 -43.55 19.34 -38.34
C ARG A 8 -42.66 18.10 -38.48
N MET A 9 -42.03 17.97 -39.65
CA MET A 9 -40.87 17.10 -39.88
C MET A 9 -39.70 17.54 -38.98
N ALA A 10 -39.12 16.59 -38.25
CA ALA A 10 -37.86 16.75 -37.54
C ALA A 10 -36.74 16.06 -38.33
N ALA A 11 -35.67 16.81 -38.59
CA ALA A 11 -34.41 16.31 -39.12
C ALA A 11 -33.70 15.46 -38.05
N ALA A 12 -33.24 14.27 -38.45
CA ALA A 12 -32.47 13.37 -37.60
C ALA A 12 -31.01 13.89 -37.47
N ALA A 13 -30.66 14.40 -36.29
CA ALA A 13 -29.27 14.60 -35.88
C ALA A 13 -28.83 13.35 -35.10
N MET A 14 -27.90 12.58 -35.68
CA MET A 14 -27.20 11.50 -34.99
C MET A 14 -26.21 12.10 -33.99
N VAL A 15 -26.59 12.17 -32.71
CA VAL A 15 -25.68 12.39 -31.60
C VAL A 15 -25.12 11.02 -31.21
N VAL A 16 -23.86 10.77 -31.54
CA VAL A 16 -23.10 9.63 -31.02
C VAL A 16 -22.85 9.92 -29.54
N LEU A 17 -23.69 9.35 -28.68
CA LEU A 17 -23.49 9.36 -27.23
C LEU A 17 -22.35 8.39 -26.92
N ALA A 18 -21.14 8.90 -26.70
CA ALA A 18 -20.07 8.14 -26.08
C ALA A 18 -20.53 7.77 -24.66
N ILE A 19 -20.96 6.52 -24.48
CA ILE A 19 -21.24 5.95 -23.16
C ILE A 19 -19.89 5.75 -22.48
N GLY A 20 -19.40 6.81 -21.84
CA GLY A 20 -18.42 6.69 -20.79
C GLY A 20 -19.09 5.93 -19.64
N ILE A 21 -18.75 4.65 -19.47
CA ILE A 21 -19.07 3.92 -18.25
C ILE A 21 -18.16 4.50 -17.16
N ALA A 22 -18.52 5.68 -16.67
CA ALA A 22 -18.10 6.15 -15.37
C ALA A 22 -18.72 5.18 -14.37
N SER A 23 -17.90 4.28 -13.82
CA SER A 23 -18.27 3.60 -12.59
C SER A 23 -18.49 4.68 -11.55
N ALA A 24 -19.76 4.99 -11.28
CA ALA A 24 -20.18 5.87 -10.21
C ALA A 24 -19.88 5.20 -8.86
N ARG A 25 -18.60 5.15 -8.47
CA ARG A 25 -18.23 5.19 -7.06
C ARG A 25 -18.33 6.66 -6.67
N GLY A 26 -19.46 7.02 -6.09
CA GLY A 26 -19.67 8.35 -5.51
C GLY A 26 -18.51 8.72 -4.59
N GLN A 27 -18.27 10.02 -4.44
CA GLN A 27 -17.40 10.57 -3.39
C GLN A 27 -17.58 9.76 -2.11
N SER A 28 -16.53 9.07 -1.66
CA SER A 28 -16.61 8.24 -0.47
C SER A 28 -16.86 9.16 0.72
N GLU A 29 -18.07 9.12 1.25
CA GLU A 29 -18.46 9.90 2.42
C GLU A 29 -17.51 9.64 3.58
N ASP A 30 -17.07 10.69 4.28
CA ASP A 30 -16.20 10.57 5.45
C ASP A 30 -17.00 9.97 6.62
N PRO A 31 -16.60 8.80 7.17
CA PRO A 31 -17.29 8.21 8.32
C PRO A 31 -17.43 9.14 9.52
N ARG A 32 -16.49 10.09 9.68
CA ARG A 32 -16.44 11.01 10.82
C ARG A 32 -17.23 12.30 10.59
N ALA A 33 -17.71 12.55 9.36
CA ALA A 33 -18.58 13.67 9.09
C ALA A 33 -20.00 13.36 9.57
N PRO A 34 -20.69 14.30 10.25
CA PRO A 34 -22.08 14.11 10.62
C PRO A 34 -22.97 13.89 9.39
N ARG A 35 -23.65 12.75 9.34
CA ARG A 35 -24.64 12.40 8.31
C ARG A 35 -26.00 12.12 8.94
N LEU A 36 -27.03 12.10 8.11
CA LEU A 36 -28.37 11.69 8.55
C LEU A 36 -28.49 10.16 8.50
N TRP A 37 -28.66 9.54 9.66
CA TRP A 37 -28.96 8.13 9.85
C TRP A 37 -30.47 7.94 9.95
N ARG A 38 -31.02 6.92 9.29
CA ARG A 38 -32.47 6.63 9.30
C ARG A 38 -32.74 5.27 9.91
N ALA A 39 -33.59 5.25 10.93
CA ALA A 39 -34.12 4.02 11.51
C ALA A 39 -35.30 3.49 10.69
N THR A 40 -35.56 2.19 10.77
CA THR A 40 -36.72 1.53 10.15
C THR A 40 -38.06 2.05 10.70
N THR A 41 -38.05 2.64 11.90
CA THR A 41 -39.20 3.30 12.53
C THR A 41 -39.51 4.69 11.97
N GLY A 42 -38.69 5.20 11.03
CA GLY A 42 -38.83 6.55 10.45
C GLY A 42 -38.11 7.66 11.23
N GLN A 43 -37.56 7.36 12.41
CA GLN A 43 -36.73 8.30 13.15
C GLN A 43 -35.42 8.58 12.41
N THR A 44 -34.92 9.81 12.55
CA THR A 44 -33.65 10.21 11.96
C THR A 44 -32.73 10.84 12.99
N LEU A 45 -31.42 10.63 12.83
CA LEU A 45 -30.39 11.18 13.70
C LEU A 45 -29.26 11.73 12.86
N LYS A 46 -28.91 13.00 13.04
CA LYS A 46 -27.70 13.57 12.46
C LYS A 46 -26.52 13.31 13.39
N ALA A 47 -25.57 12.49 12.96
CA ALA A 47 -24.46 12.05 13.78
C ALA A 47 -23.28 11.55 12.93
N ALA A 48 -22.08 11.60 13.50
CA ALA A 48 -20.89 10.97 12.93
C ALA A 48 -20.81 9.49 13.35
N PHE A 49 -20.31 8.62 12.47
CA PHE A 49 -20.05 7.22 12.83
C PHE A 49 -18.83 7.10 13.72
N VAL A 50 -18.91 6.19 14.70
CA VAL A 50 -17.79 5.87 15.61
C VAL A 50 -17.29 4.45 15.38
N GLU A 51 -18.14 3.44 15.62
CA GLU A 51 -17.80 2.03 15.46
C GLU A 51 -19.07 1.15 15.32
N ILE A 52 -18.90 -0.13 14.97
CA ILE A 52 -19.91 -1.17 15.23
C ILE A 52 -19.42 -2.02 16.40
N LYS A 53 -20.20 -2.05 17.49
CA LYS A 53 -19.88 -2.81 18.70
C LYS A 53 -21.10 -3.57 19.16
N ALA A 54 -20.93 -4.86 19.45
CA ALA A 54 -21.99 -5.76 19.92
C ALA A 54 -23.28 -5.71 19.05
N GLY A 55 -23.12 -5.60 17.72
CA GLY A 55 -24.25 -5.56 16.78
C GLY A 55 -24.97 -4.20 16.69
N ALA A 56 -24.49 -3.16 17.38
CA ALA A 56 -25.01 -1.81 17.29
C ALA A 56 -23.99 -0.86 16.63
N VAL A 57 -24.50 0.11 15.88
CA VAL A 57 -23.77 1.25 15.36
C VAL A 57 -23.69 2.31 16.45
N VAL A 58 -22.46 2.65 16.87
CA VAL A 58 -22.21 3.74 17.81
C VAL A 58 -22.03 5.03 17.01
N LEU A 59 -22.84 6.03 17.35
CA LEU A 59 -22.92 7.32 16.65
C LEU A 59 -22.65 8.47 17.62
N LYS A 60 -21.87 9.47 17.20
CA LYS A 60 -21.66 10.71 17.96
C LYS A 60 -22.57 11.82 17.42
N ALA A 61 -23.57 12.21 18.20
CA ALA A 61 -24.50 13.27 17.85
C ALA A 61 -23.86 14.66 17.94
N GLU A 62 -24.53 15.69 17.41
CA GLU A 62 -24.02 17.08 17.41
C GLU A 62 -23.84 17.65 18.82
N ASP A 63 -24.61 17.15 19.79
CA ASP A 63 -24.47 17.46 21.23
C ASP A 63 -23.23 16.80 21.87
N GLY A 64 -22.46 16.03 21.10
CA GLY A 64 -21.27 15.31 21.55
C GLY A 64 -21.56 13.96 22.22
N GLN A 65 -22.81 13.60 22.46
CA GLN A 65 -23.18 12.33 23.11
C GLN A 65 -23.05 11.14 22.15
N LEU A 66 -22.65 10.00 22.73
CA LEU A 66 -22.62 8.72 22.03
C LEU A 66 -23.97 8.01 22.15
N ARG A 67 -24.51 7.57 21.01
CA ARG A 67 -25.79 6.86 20.91
C ARG A 67 -25.58 5.54 20.17
N GLY A 68 -26.00 4.44 20.78
CA GLY A 68 -25.99 3.13 20.16
C GLY A 68 -27.31 2.87 19.43
N VAL A 69 -27.26 2.58 18.14
CA VAL A 69 -28.42 2.17 17.34
C VAL A 69 -28.19 0.73 16.85
N PRO A 70 -29.02 -0.25 17.23
CA PRO A 70 -28.90 -1.61 16.72
C PRO A 70 -28.85 -1.62 15.19
N LEU A 71 -27.86 -2.30 14.60
CA LEU A 71 -27.61 -2.24 13.16
C LEU A 71 -28.84 -2.70 12.35
N ASN A 72 -29.54 -3.71 12.82
CA ASN A 72 -30.77 -4.22 12.20
C ASN A 72 -31.96 -3.25 12.24
N LEU A 73 -31.90 -2.19 13.07
CA LEU A 73 -32.93 -1.15 13.15
C LEU A 73 -32.62 0.07 12.25
N LEU A 74 -31.48 0.09 11.56
CA LEU A 74 -31.20 1.10 10.53
C LEU A 74 -31.81 0.67 9.18
N MET A 75 -32.11 1.64 8.32
CA MET A 75 -32.50 1.36 6.93
C MET A 75 -31.39 0.59 6.20
N PRO A 76 -31.69 -0.33 5.25
CA PRO A 76 -30.67 -1.15 4.59
C PRO A 76 -29.51 -0.36 3.97
N LYS A 77 -29.80 0.84 3.42
CA LYS A 77 -28.78 1.76 2.91
C LYS A 77 -27.81 2.22 4.00
N ASP A 78 -28.33 2.59 5.17
CA ASP A 78 -27.53 3.04 6.31
C ASP A 78 -26.80 1.88 6.99
N GLN A 79 -27.34 0.64 6.92
CA GLN A 79 -26.60 -0.56 7.34
C GLN A 79 -25.37 -0.81 6.47
N ALA A 80 -25.52 -0.70 5.15
CA ALA A 80 -24.40 -0.86 4.21
C ALA A 80 -23.33 0.22 4.44
N VAL A 81 -23.75 1.47 4.66
CA VAL A 81 -22.84 2.56 5.01
C VAL A 81 -22.16 2.31 6.36
N ALA A 82 -22.88 1.88 7.40
CA ALA A 82 -22.28 1.59 8.69
C ALA A 82 -21.23 0.48 8.61
N LYS A 83 -21.47 -0.55 7.78
CA LYS A 83 -20.51 -1.63 7.53
C LYS A 83 -19.28 -1.13 6.77
N ASP A 84 -19.48 -0.37 5.68
CA ASP A 84 -18.39 0.30 4.95
C ASP A 84 -17.57 1.21 5.88
N PHE A 85 -18.25 1.99 6.72
CA PHE A 85 -17.62 2.87 7.69
C PHE A 85 -16.88 2.09 8.77
N ALA A 86 -17.44 0.99 9.29
CA ALA A 86 -16.77 0.12 10.25
C ALA A 86 -15.51 -0.52 9.66
N GLU A 87 -15.59 -0.97 8.40
CA GLU A 87 -14.46 -1.55 7.67
C GLU A 87 -13.39 -0.48 7.39
N ARG A 88 -13.79 0.73 7.01
CA ARG A 88 -12.88 1.86 6.76
C ARG A 88 -12.29 2.44 8.03
N MET A 89 -13.03 2.43 9.13
CA MET A 89 -12.59 3.01 10.40
C MET A 89 -11.78 2.02 11.23
N GLY A 90 -12.04 0.72 11.14
CA GLY A 90 -11.44 -0.29 12.02
C GLY A 90 -11.42 0.17 13.48
N ALA A 91 -10.42 -0.25 14.26
CA ALA A 91 -10.21 0.27 15.61
C ALA A 91 -9.70 1.75 15.64
N GLY A 92 -9.54 2.39 14.48
CA GLY A 92 -8.97 3.73 14.30
C GLY A 92 -9.97 4.88 14.43
N GLY A 93 -11.26 4.57 14.53
CA GLY A 93 -12.33 5.56 14.73
C GLY A 93 -12.30 6.29 16.08
N MET A 94 -11.63 5.73 17.08
CA MET A 94 -11.57 6.27 18.44
C MET A 94 -10.54 7.38 18.64
N PHE A 95 -9.55 7.51 17.76
CA PHE A 95 -8.40 8.39 17.97
C PHE A 95 -8.54 9.71 17.21
N ALA A 96 -8.12 10.81 17.83
CA ALA A 96 -8.00 12.10 17.15
C ALA A 96 -7.11 12.01 15.91
N VAL A 97 -7.40 12.84 14.90
CA VAL A 97 -6.74 12.82 13.59
C VAL A 97 -6.14 14.19 13.27
N LYS A 98 -4.90 14.18 12.77
CA LYS A 98 -4.30 15.32 12.10
C LYS A 98 -4.78 15.33 10.64
N PRO A 99 -5.41 16.43 10.18
CA PRO A 99 -5.94 16.50 8.83
C PRO A 99 -4.83 16.39 7.78
N ALA A 100 -5.24 16.04 6.55
CA ALA A 100 -4.35 16.02 5.40
C ALA A 100 -3.81 17.42 5.08
N LEU A 101 -2.57 17.47 4.60
CA LEU A 101 -1.99 18.63 3.91
C LEU A 101 -2.02 18.38 2.40
N PRO A 102 -1.88 19.41 1.54
CA PRO A 102 -1.78 19.23 0.09
C PRO A 102 -0.72 18.17 -0.29
N GLY A 103 -1.13 17.15 -1.05
CA GLY A 103 -0.26 16.03 -1.45
C GLY A 103 0.18 15.13 -0.28
N ARG A 104 -0.57 15.10 0.82
CA ARG A 104 -0.34 14.26 2.00
C ARG A 104 -1.62 13.58 2.46
N LEU A 105 -1.47 12.44 3.12
CA LEU A 105 -2.53 11.71 3.80
C LEU A 105 -2.69 12.23 5.24
N PRO A 106 -3.88 12.13 5.86
CA PRO A 106 -4.07 12.43 7.27
C PRO A 106 -3.31 11.41 8.12
N THR A 107 -3.08 11.74 9.39
CA THR A 107 -2.41 10.80 10.32
C THR A 107 -3.12 10.76 11.66
N PHE A 108 -2.95 9.67 12.41
CA PHE A 108 -3.42 9.64 13.79
C PHE A 108 -2.68 10.71 14.62
N ALA A 109 -3.41 11.52 15.38
CA ALA A 109 -2.85 12.49 16.31
C ALA A 109 -2.39 11.82 17.63
N GLU A 110 -2.98 10.67 17.96
CA GLU A 110 -2.79 9.92 19.19
C GLU A 110 -2.97 8.41 18.99
N GLY A 111 -2.83 7.63 20.06
CA GLY A 111 -2.95 6.17 20.01
C GLY A 111 -1.73 5.46 19.42
N PRO A 112 -1.81 4.13 19.22
CA PRO A 112 -0.68 3.31 18.76
C PRO A 112 -0.20 3.67 17.35
N GLY A 113 -1.09 4.24 16.52
CA GLY A 113 -0.77 4.69 15.17
C GLY A 113 -0.28 6.14 15.08
N LYS A 114 -0.03 6.84 16.20
CA LYS A 114 0.32 8.27 16.20
C LYS A 114 1.41 8.62 15.19
N GLY A 115 1.13 9.61 14.35
CA GLY A 115 2.04 10.10 13.30
C GLY A 115 2.01 9.29 12.00
N PHE A 116 1.19 8.24 11.91
CA PHE A 116 1.03 7.41 10.73
C PHE A 116 -0.38 7.53 10.15
N TYR A 117 -0.47 7.40 8.83
CA TYR A 117 -1.74 7.22 8.12
C TYR A 117 -2.30 5.83 8.36
N ALA A 118 -1.45 4.80 8.32
CA ALA A 118 -1.90 3.43 8.59
C ALA A 118 -0.98 2.73 9.59
N PHE A 119 -1.59 1.94 10.48
CA PHE A 119 -0.88 1.17 11.49
C PHE A 119 -1.54 -0.21 11.65
N TYR A 120 -0.77 -1.28 11.45
CA TYR A 120 -1.16 -2.66 11.73
C TYR A 120 -0.10 -3.26 12.66
N THR A 121 -0.51 -4.09 13.61
CA THR A 121 0.42 -4.83 14.47
C THR A 121 -0.16 -6.19 14.85
N ASN A 122 0.70 -7.20 14.85
CA ASN A 122 0.42 -8.52 15.43
C ASN A 122 1.66 -9.00 16.21
N ALA A 123 1.71 -10.29 16.56
CA ALA A 123 2.84 -10.87 17.28
C ALA A 123 4.15 -10.94 16.48
N ASN A 124 4.07 -10.90 15.14
CA ASN A 124 5.17 -11.13 14.21
C ASN A 124 5.77 -9.84 13.67
N PHE A 125 4.94 -8.83 13.40
CA PHE A 125 5.40 -7.58 12.81
C PHE A 125 4.43 -6.40 13.00
N ILE A 126 4.94 -5.21 12.70
CA ILE A 126 4.20 -3.96 12.59
C ILE A 126 4.30 -3.45 11.15
N VAL A 127 3.19 -3.03 10.56
CA VAL A 127 3.17 -2.26 9.31
C VAL A 127 2.81 -0.82 9.62
N ARG A 128 3.60 0.13 9.11
CA ARG A 128 3.36 1.56 9.26
C ARG A 128 3.37 2.24 7.90
N VAL A 129 2.43 3.15 7.67
CA VAL A 129 2.41 4.01 6.48
C VAL A 129 2.35 5.47 6.88
N THR A 130 3.25 6.28 6.35
CA THR A 130 3.36 7.72 6.64
C THR A 130 2.33 8.54 5.85
N ASP A 131 2.27 9.84 6.13
CA ASP A 131 1.50 10.85 5.39
C ASP A 131 1.91 10.98 3.90
N LYS A 132 3.09 10.48 3.53
CA LYS A 132 3.61 10.47 2.14
C LYS A 132 3.41 9.14 1.43
N ALA A 133 2.56 8.26 1.97
CA ALA A 133 2.40 6.88 1.51
C ALA A 133 3.70 6.04 1.54
N ALA A 134 4.73 6.47 2.27
CA ALA A 134 5.92 5.65 2.50
C ALA A 134 5.61 4.59 3.56
N ALA A 135 5.83 3.31 3.23
CA ALA A 135 5.45 2.18 4.04
C ALA A 135 6.66 1.37 4.55
N SER A 136 6.51 0.75 5.71
CA SER A 136 7.54 -0.10 6.30
C SER A 136 6.96 -1.26 7.10
N VAL A 137 7.67 -2.39 7.10
CA VAL A 137 7.40 -3.57 7.92
C VAL A 137 8.53 -3.73 8.95
N GLN A 138 8.19 -3.78 10.23
CA GLN A 138 9.13 -4.00 11.33
C GLN A 138 8.82 -5.36 11.97
N CYS A 139 9.75 -6.30 11.91
CA CYS A 139 9.64 -7.58 12.61
C CYS A 139 9.65 -7.35 14.14
N ILE A 140 8.86 -8.16 14.84
CA ILE A 140 8.67 -8.12 16.29
C ILE A 140 8.95 -9.51 16.87
N GLU A 141 9.63 -9.53 18.01
CA GLU A 141 9.85 -10.70 18.84
C GLU A 141 9.65 -10.31 20.31
N ASN A 142 8.82 -11.06 21.04
CA ASN A 142 8.51 -10.77 22.45
C ASN A 142 8.08 -9.31 22.70
N GLY A 143 7.28 -8.76 21.77
CA GLY A 143 6.79 -7.38 21.82
C GLY A 143 7.83 -6.30 21.48
N LYS A 144 9.06 -6.67 21.10
CA LYS A 144 10.15 -5.74 20.78
C LYS A 144 10.54 -5.79 19.29
N PRO A 145 10.91 -4.65 18.69
CA PRO A 145 11.51 -4.62 17.36
C PRO A 145 12.78 -5.47 17.26
N VAL A 146 12.88 -6.28 16.20
CA VAL A 146 14.08 -7.04 15.82
C VAL A 146 14.45 -6.74 14.37
N GLY A 147 15.74 -6.48 14.13
CA GLY A 147 16.22 -5.96 12.85
C GLY A 147 15.72 -4.54 12.54
N LYS A 148 16.19 -3.97 11.43
CA LYS A 148 15.75 -2.64 10.95
C LYS A 148 14.44 -2.73 10.15
N PRO A 149 13.59 -1.69 10.10
CA PRO A 149 12.39 -1.72 9.28
C PRO A 149 12.70 -1.99 7.79
N ILE A 150 11.96 -2.92 7.19
CA ILE A 150 11.99 -3.21 5.75
C ILE A 150 11.07 -2.19 5.08
N ARG A 151 11.58 -1.41 4.12
CA ARG A 151 10.75 -0.43 3.40
C ARG A 151 9.97 -1.14 2.29
N VAL A 152 8.70 -0.78 2.16
CA VAL A 152 7.83 -1.23 1.07
C VAL A 152 7.72 -0.09 0.07
N ASN A 153 8.33 -0.27 -1.10
CA ASN A 153 8.40 0.75 -2.13
C ASN A 153 7.41 0.44 -3.26
N PRO A 154 6.61 1.42 -3.73
CA PRO A 154 5.75 1.23 -4.89
C PRO A 154 6.55 1.14 -6.19
N GLY A 155 7.75 1.71 -6.22
CA GLY A 155 8.69 1.59 -7.34
C GLY A 155 8.24 2.29 -8.62
N HIS A 156 7.46 3.37 -8.53
CA HIS A 156 7.17 4.24 -9.67
C HIS A 156 8.42 5.05 -10.01
N VAL A 157 9.19 4.60 -11.00
CA VAL A 157 10.48 5.20 -11.35
C VAL A 157 10.56 5.50 -12.83
N PHE A 158 11.45 6.41 -13.20
CA PHE A 158 11.81 6.67 -14.59
C PHE A 158 13.33 6.82 -14.69
N VAL A 159 13.87 6.66 -15.89
CA VAL A 159 15.29 6.87 -16.18
C VAL A 159 15.42 8.16 -16.98
N GLY A 160 16.28 9.07 -16.51
CA GLY A 160 16.57 10.32 -17.21
C GLY A 160 17.49 10.10 -18.42
N PRO A 161 17.63 11.08 -19.33
CA PRO A 161 18.44 10.92 -20.53
C PRO A 161 19.93 10.85 -20.18
N ASP A 162 20.34 11.61 -19.16
CA ASP A 162 21.74 11.84 -18.80
C ASP A 162 22.22 10.96 -17.63
N ASN A 163 21.32 10.20 -17.00
CA ASN A 163 21.67 9.37 -15.85
C ASN A 163 20.90 8.05 -15.89
N PRO A 164 21.59 6.91 -16.03
CA PRO A 164 20.95 5.59 -16.06
C PRO A 164 20.38 5.16 -14.70
N THR A 165 20.59 5.95 -13.64
CA THR A 165 20.06 5.66 -12.31
C THR A 165 18.56 5.96 -12.26
N PRO A 166 17.70 4.96 -11.94
CA PRO A 166 16.26 5.17 -11.79
C PRO A 166 15.95 6.22 -10.72
N ARG A 167 15.01 7.12 -11.02
CA ARG A 167 14.53 8.16 -10.11
C ARG A 167 13.06 7.93 -9.78
N ALA A 168 12.70 8.08 -8.52
CA ALA A 168 11.31 8.00 -8.09
C ALA A 168 10.49 9.16 -8.68
N ARG A 169 9.34 8.84 -9.27
CA ARG A 169 8.34 9.82 -9.67
C ARG A 169 7.48 10.17 -8.46
N ALA A 170 7.61 11.41 -7.97
CA ALA A 170 6.97 11.81 -6.71
C ALA A 170 5.44 11.87 -6.84
N ILE A 171 4.73 11.52 -5.76
CA ILE A 171 3.28 11.69 -5.65
C ILE A 171 2.94 13.19 -5.64
N ALA A 172 2.06 13.61 -6.55
CA ALA A 172 1.53 14.96 -6.63
C ALA A 172 0.21 15.10 -5.86
N SER A 173 -0.70 14.14 -6.00
CA SER A 173 -2.00 14.13 -5.32
C SER A 173 -2.55 12.71 -5.12
N PHE A 174 -3.57 12.60 -4.27
CA PHE A 174 -4.36 11.38 -4.06
C PHE A 174 -5.81 11.65 -4.52
N ASP A 175 -6.46 10.67 -5.14
CA ASP A 175 -7.86 10.81 -5.60
C ASP A 175 -8.85 10.86 -4.45
N ALA A 176 -8.62 10.00 -3.46
CA ALA A 176 -9.37 9.91 -2.23
C ALA A 176 -8.39 9.88 -1.07
N VAL A 177 -8.72 10.65 -0.04
CA VAL A 177 -7.92 10.75 1.18
C VAL A 177 -8.81 10.33 2.35
N PRO A 178 -9.06 9.02 2.52
CA PRO A 178 -9.86 8.55 3.63
C PRO A 178 -9.12 8.82 4.95
N GLY A 179 -9.84 8.68 6.06
CA GLY A 179 -9.24 8.77 7.39
C GLY A 179 -8.10 7.76 7.60
N PRO A 180 -7.21 8.00 8.58
CA PRO A 180 -6.18 7.05 8.97
C PRO A 180 -6.75 5.68 9.33
N LEU A 181 -6.02 4.61 8.99
CA LEU A 181 -6.44 3.21 9.06
C LEU A 181 -5.75 2.47 10.22
N LEU A 182 -6.51 1.83 11.11
CA LEU A 182 -5.97 1.01 12.19
C LEU A 182 -6.30 -0.46 11.97
N GLN A 183 -5.29 -1.32 12.08
CA GLN A 183 -5.34 -2.75 11.76
C GLN A 183 -5.90 -3.06 10.36
N PRO A 184 -5.52 -2.32 9.29
CA PRO A 184 -6.02 -2.62 7.95
C PRO A 184 -5.51 -3.99 7.47
N LYS A 185 -6.35 -4.71 6.72
CA LYS A 185 -5.94 -5.89 5.95
C LYS A 185 -5.50 -5.54 4.53
N ILE A 186 -5.94 -4.40 4.02
CA ILE A 186 -5.48 -3.84 2.75
C ILE A 186 -5.38 -2.32 2.87
N ILE A 187 -4.34 -1.76 2.25
CA ILE A 187 -4.10 -0.32 2.13
C ILE A 187 -3.90 -0.04 0.65
N SER A 188 -4.72 0.85 0.09
CA SER A 188 -4.69 1.19 -1.33
C SER A 188 -4.64 2.70 -1.52
N PHE A 189 -3.79 3.13 -2.45
CA PHE A 189 -3.66 4.51 -2.88
C PHE A 189 -3.90 4.60 -4.38
N THR A 190 -4.61 5.63 -4.82
CA THR A 190 -4.63 6.07 -6.22
C THR A 190 -4.51 7.58 -6.28
N GLY A 191 -4.00 8.09 -7.38
CA GLY A 191 -3.77 9.52 -7.54
C GLY A 191 -2.93 9.86 -8.76
N LEU A 192 -2.33 11.04 -8.69
CA LEU A 192 -1.37 11.52 -9.68
C LEU A 192 0.03 11.55 -9.09
N LEU A 193 1.00 11.05 -9.85
CA LEU A 193 2.40 11.38 -9.69
C LEU A 193 2.70 12.66 -10.51
N LYS A 194 3.92 13.18 -10.38
CA LYS A 194 4.41 14.25 -11.27
C LYS A 194 4.32 13.84 -12.74
N ASP A 195 4.17 14.84 -13.61
CA ASP A 195 3.96 14.72 -15.06
C ASP A 195 2.65 14.00 -15.41
N ASP A 196 1.63 14.22 -14.58
CA ASP A 196 0.24 13.74 -14.76
C ASP A 196 0.09 12.22 -14.92
N VAL A 197 1.07 11.45 -14.42
CA VAL A 197 1.03 9.99 -14.43
C VAL A 197 0.04 9.49 -13.38
N ARG A 198 -0.96 8.73 -13.81
CA ARG A 198 -1.93 8.08 -12.92
C ARG A 198 -1.25 6.91 -12.23
N PHE A 199 -1.48 6.70 -10.94
CA PHE A 199 -0.88 5.57 -10.23
C PHE A 199 -1.85 4.84 -9.32
N GLY A 200 -1.46 3.61 -8.99
CA GLY A 200 -1.94 2.92 -7.81
C GLY A 200 -0.83 2.20 -7.07
N PHE A 201 -0.99 2.10 -5.75
CA PHE A 201 -0.09 1.40 -4.85
C PHE A 201 -0.91 0.67 -3.79
N ASN A 202 -0.66 -0.63 -3.63
CA ASN A 202 -1.42 -1.48 -2.73
C ASN A 202 -0.51 -2.29 -1.82
N ILE A 203 -0.95 -2.44 -0.58
CA ILE A 203 -0.31 -3.27 0.44
C ILE A 203 -1.40 -4.15 1.05
N ALA A 204 -1.29 -5.46 0.90
CA ALA A 204 -2.15 -6.41 1.61
C ALA A 204 -1.39 -7.03 2.78
N ILE A 205 -2.09 -7.25 3.88
CA ILE A 205 -1.51 -7.67 5.16
C ILE A 205 -2.27 -8.91 5.67
N GLU A 206 -1.55 -10.02 5.77
CA GLU A 206 -1.95 -11.26 6.42
C GLU A 206 -1.23 -11.40 7.77
N ASP A 207 -1.51 -12.43 8.55
CA ASP A 207 -0.89 -12.56 9.88
C ASP A 207 0.61 -12.96 9.81
N THR A 208 1.03 -13.55 8.70
CA THR A 208 2.42 -13.98 8.44
C THR A 208 2.97 -13.45 7.12
N ALA A 209 2.26 -12.55 6.44
CA ALA A 209 2.71 -12.06 5.14
C ALA A 209 2.30 -10.60 4.88
N VAL A 210 3.13 -9.92 4.09
CA VAL A 210 2.84 -8.62 3.50
C VAL A 210 3.03 -8.73 2.00
N HIS A 211 2.03 -8.30 1.24
CA HIS A 211 2.07 -8.28 -0.22
C HIS A 211 2.09 -6.84 -0.71
N THR A 212 2.81 -6.59 -1.80
CA THR A 212 2.80 -5.27 -2.45
C THR A 212 2.74 -5.39 -3.95
N TRP A 213 1.94 -4.52 -4.57
CA TRP A 213 1.86 -4.34 -6.02
C TRP A 213 1.51 -2.89 -6.36
N SER A 214 1.87 -2.47 -7.56
CA SER A 214 1.67 -1.11 -8.02
C SER A 214 1.42 -1.09 -9.52
N TRP A 215 0.88 0.03 -9.98
CA TRP A 215 0.71 0.33 -11.39
C TRP A 215 0.88 1.83 -11.62
N ALA A 216 1.23 2.19 -12.86
CA ALA A 216 1.31 3.56 -13.34
C ALA A 216 0.87 3.62 -14.81
N GLU A 217 0.08 4.62 -15.15
CA GLU A 217 -0.46 4.87 -16.48
C GLU A 217 0.00 6.26 -16.91
N ASP A 218 0.93 6.28 -17.85
CA ASP A 218 1.53 7.50 -18.37
C ASP A 218 0.56 8.23 -19.32
N PRO A 219 0.55 9.58 -19.32
CA PRO A 219 -0.15 10.32 -20.35
C PRO A 219 0.49 10.08 -21.73
N PRO A 220 -0.29 10.26 -22.83
CA PRO A 220 0.26 10.19 -24.18
C PRO A 220 1.46 11.12 -24.37
N GLY A 221 2.54 10.60 -24.95
CA GLY A 221 3.71 11.39 -25.32
C GLY A 221 4.67 11.72 -24.17
N ILE A 222 4.57 11.04 -23.02
CA ILE A 222 5.56 11.22 -21.94
C ILE A 222 6.98 10.96 -22.45
N ALA A 223 7.92 11.86 -22.15
CA ALA A 223 9.30 11.74 -22.61
C ALA A 223 10.06 10.60 -21.91
N GLN A 224 9.73 10.34 -20.64
CA GLN A 224 10.40 9.35 -19.79
C GLN A 224 9.37 8.39 -19.22
N PRO A 225 9.14 7.24 -19.90
CA PRO A 225 8.14 6.28 -19.48
C PRO A 225 8.35 5.82 -18.04
N THR A 226 7.25 5.70 -17.30
CA THR A 226 7.25 5.22 -15.93
C THR A 226 7.37 3.71 -15.92
N GLN A 227 8.32 3.21 -15.14
CA GLN A 227 8.46 1.81 -14.78
C GLN A 227 7.77 1.59 -13.42
N CYS A 228 7.17 0.41 -13.24
CA CYS A 228 6.66 -0.05 -11.95
C CYS A 228 7.52 -1.19 -11.43
N ILE A 229 8.23 -0.92 -10.34
CA ILE A 229 9.18 -1.84 -9.73
C ILE A 229 8.91 -2.00 -8.22
N PRO A 230 7.74 -2.51 -7.80
CA PRO A 230 7.44 -2.65 -6.38
C PRO A 230 8.48 -3.53 -5.68
N ALA A 231 8.93 -3.12 -4.50
CA ALA A 231 10.08 -3.72 -3.86
C ALA A 231 10.00 -3.74 -2.34
N PHE A 232 10.66 -4.73 -1.75
CA PHE A 232 11.08 -4.72 -0.36
C PHE A 232 12.55 -4.30 -0.30
N GLN A 233 12.81 -3.17 0.34
CA GLN A 233 14.15 -2.64 0.54
C GLN A 233 14.62 -2.93 1.95
N PHE A 234 15.74 -3.65 2.03
CA PHE A 234 16.41 -4.02 3.25
C PHE A 234 17.51 -2.99 3.53
N ALA A 235 17.41 -2.32 4.68
CA ALA A 235 18.43 -1.40 5.13
C ALA A 235 19.73 -2.13 5.47
N ALA A 236 20.83 -1.39 5.59
CA ALA A 236 22.10 -1.95 6.06
C ALA A 236 21.90 -2.64 7.42
N SER A 237 22.10 -3.96 7.51
CA SER A 237 21.95 -4.70 8.76
C SER A 237 23.05 -4.32 9.77
N HIS A 238 24.24 -4.00 9.27
CA HIS A 238 25.39 -3.60 10.06
C HIS A 238 25.95 -2.26 9.56
N SER A 239 26.65 -1.57 10.45
CA SER A 239 27.43 -0.38 10.10
C SER A 239 28.70 -0.46 10.93
N PHE A 240 29.84 -0.34 10.27
CA PHE A 240 31.15 -0.46 10.90
C PHE A 240 31.82 0.91 10.91
N GLU A 241 32.58 1.20 11.95
CA GLU A 241 33.42 2.40 11.97
C GLU A 241 34.50 2.32 10.89
N ALA A 242 34.94 3.48 10.40
CA ALA A 242 35.87 3.56 9.27
C ALA A 242 37.20 2.82 9.49
N HIS A 243 37.61 2.62 10.74
CA HIS A 243 38.87 1.97 11.10
C HIS A 243 38.76 0.44 11.23
N VAL A 244 37.55 -0.14 11.16
CA VAL A 244 37.36 -1.60 11.28
C VAL A 244 37.79 -2.26 9.97
N MET A 245 38.73 -3.20 10.06
CA MET A 245 39.27 -3.90 8.89
C MET A 245 38.21 -4.76 8.20
N VAL A 246 38.27 -4.86 6.87
CA VAL A 246 37.31 -5.64 6.06
C VAL A 246 37.20 -7.10 6.52
N VAL A 247 38.30 -7.71 6.96
CA VAL A 247 38.30 -9.08 7.48
C VAL A 247 37.42 -9.23 8.73
N ASP A 248 37.47 -8.25 9.63
CA ASP A 248 36.67 -8.24 10.86
C ASP A 248 35.20 -7.95 10.55
N GLN A 249 34.93 -7.07 9.58
CA GLN A 249 33.57 -6.84 9.09
C GLN A 249 32.95 -8.13 8.52
N LYS A 250 33.69 -8.87 7.69
CA LYS A 250 33.23 -10.16 7.13
C LYS A 250 33.04 -11.21 8.23
N ALA A 251 33.94 -11.27 9.21
CA ALA A 251 33.83 -12.19 10.34
C ALA A 251 32.56 -11.94 11.18
N ALA A 252 32.18 -10.67 11.37
CA ALA A 252 30.99 -10.29 12.13
C ALA A 252 29.66 -10.74 11.48
N VAL A 253 29.64 -10.94 10.16
CA VAL A 253 28.43 -11.30 9.39
C VAL A 253 28.51 -12.68 8.74
N LYS A 254 29.49 -13.51 9.14
CA LYS A 254 29.80 -14.80 8.51
C LYS A 254 28.65 -15.80 8.52
N ASP A 255 27.78 -15.71 9.52
CA ASP A 255 26.65 -16.63 9.72
C ASP A 255 25.36 -16.13 9.04
N LEU A 256 25.44 -15.02 8.31
CA LEU A 256 24.31 -14.40 7.61
C LEU A 256 24.42 -14.66 6.10
N SER A 257 23.31 -15.10 5.50
CA SER A 257 23.26 -15.31 4.06
C SER A 257 21.89 -14.99 3.47
N LEU A 258 21.88 -14.71 2.17
CA LEU A 258 20.68 -14.60 1.35
C LEU A 258 20.70 -15.77 0.37
N VAL A 259 19.76 -16.68 0.52
CA VAL A 259 19.57 -17.82 -0.37
C VAL A 259 18.60 -17.41 -1.47
N LEU A 260 18.99 -17.60 -2.73
CA LEU A 260 18.24 -17.19 -3.90
C LEU A 260 17.97 -18.41 -4.79
N GLU A 261 16.72 -18.64 -5.12
CA GLU A 261 16.33 -19.67 -6.08
C GLU A 261 16.02 -19.00 -7.44
N PRO A 262 16.91 -19.11 -8.44
CA PRO A 262 16.66 -18.52 -9.75
C PRO A 262 15.57 -19.28 -10.52
N MET A 263 14.94 -18.61 -11.49
CA MET A 263 14.00 -19.24 -12.42
C MET A 263 14.63 -20.39 -13.21
N LYS A 264 15.93 -20.27 -13.51
CA LYS A 264 16.75 -21.28 -14.20
C LYS A 264 18.08 -21.41 -13.49
N GLY A 265 18.56 -22.65 -13.31
CA GLY A 265 19.84 -22.94 -12.68
C GLY A 265 19.69 -23.47 -11.25
N LYS A 266 20.81 -23.52 -10.54
CA LYS A 266 20.89 -23.99 -9.14
C LYS A 266 20.66 -22.84 -8.17
N GLU A 267 20.23 -23.19 -6.97
CA GLU A 267 20.19 -22.28 -5.83
C GLU A 267 21.55 -21.60 -5.61
N VAL A 268 21.51 -20.33 -5.22
CA VAL A 268 22.69 -19.50 -4.96
C VAL A 268 22.63 -18.98 -3.53
N VAL A 269 23.70 -19.21 -2.77
CA VAL A 269 23.86 -18.70 -1.41
C VAL A 269 24.80 -17.50 -1.45
N LEU A 270 24.28 -16.32 -1.12
CA LEU A 270 25.06 -15.08 -1.05
C LEU A 270 25.41 -14.77 0.41
N PRO A 271 26.68 -14.85 0.83
CA PRO A 271 27.07 -14.46 2.19
C PRO A 271 26.94 -12.95 2.38
N TYR A 272 26.62 -12.48 3.59
CA TYR A 272 26.41 -11.04 3.78
C TYR A 272 27.67 -10.19 3.63
N GLY A 273 28.84 -10.78 3.89
CA GLY A 273 30.13 -10.12 3.76
C GLY A 273 30.64 -9.98 2.32
N ASP A 274 29.96 -10.60 1.33
CA ASP A 274 30.44 -10.60 -0.05
C ASP A 274 29.27 -10.70 -1.04
N ILE A 275 29.20 -9.77 -2.00
CA ILE A 275 28.29 -9.90 -3.14
C ILE A 275 29.12 -10.19 -4.38
N PRO A 276 29.06 -11.43 -4.91
CA PRO A 276 29.66 -11.76 -6.19
C PRO A 276 29.23 -10.75 -7.27
N LYS A 277 30.19 -10.18 -7.98
CA LYS A 277 29.92 -9.22 -9.06
C LYS A 277 29.07 -9.87 -10.14
N GLY A 278 28.09 -9.12 -10.63
CA GLY A 278 27.32 -9.50 -11.83
C GLY A 278 26.17 -10.47 -11.60
N PHE A 279 25.83 -10.80 -10.35
CA PHE A 279 24.66 -11.62 -10.09
C PHE A 279 23.37 -10.88 -10.49
N LYS A 280 22.69 -11.39 -11.52
CA LYS A 280 21.46 -10.85 -12.10
C LYS A 280 20.57 -12.01 -12.52
N GLY A 281 19.26 -11.78 -12.54
CA GLY A 281 18.30 -12.74 -13.10
C GLY A 281 16.97 -12.75 -12.35
N ALA A 282 15.99 -13.38 -12.99
CA ALA A 282 14.68 -13.62 -12.39
C ALA A 282 14.75 -14.73 -11.33
N MET A 283 14.06 -14.53 -10.22
CA MET A 283 14.04 -15.40 -9.04
C MET A 283 12.63 -15.95 -8.79
N LYS A 284 12.58 -17.21 -8.34
CA LYS A 284 11.37 -17.84 -7.78
C LYS A 284 11.20 -17.49 -6.31
N SER A 285 12.30 -17.44 -5.57
CA SER A 285 12.28 -17.17 -4.14
C SER A 285 13.58 -16.52 -3.68
N ALA A 286 13.49 -15.82 -2.54
CA ALA A 286 14.63 -15.33 -1.79
C ALA A 286 14.39 -15.63 -0.30
N GLU A 287 15.38 -16.16 0.41
CA GLU A 287 15.28 -16.45 1.84
C GLU A 287 16.46 -15.82 2.59
N ILE A 288 16.15 -15.11 3.68
CA ILE A 288 17.16 -14.53 4.57
C ILE A 288 17.47 -15.55 5.66
N LYS A 289 18.75 -15.93 5.77
CA LYS A 289 19.26 -16.85 6.78
C LYS A 289 20.10 -16.12 7.82
N GLY A 290 19.97 -16.57 9.06
CA GLY A 290 20.65 -15.99 10.22
C GLY A 290 19.82 -14.91 10.93
N PRO A 291 20.25 -14.47 12.11
CA PRO A 291 19.42 -13.69 13.03
C PRO A 291 19.33 -12.19 12.69
N VAL A 292 19.21 -11.83 11.40
CA VAL A 292 19.09 -10.43 10.95
C VAL A 292 17.84 -9.76 11.52
N PHE A 293 16.77 -10.55 11.70
CA PHE A 293 15.47 -10.12 12.19
C PHE A 293 15.04 -10.93 13.43
N GLY A 294 15.99 -11.20 14.34
CA GLY A 294 15.75 -12.09 15.49
C GLY A 294 15.63 -13.54 15.05
N SER A 295 14.77 -14.33 15.68
CA SER A 295 14.49 -15.72 15.26
C SER A 295 13.58 -15.82 14.02
N ARG A 296 13.08 -14.69 13.51
CA ARG A 296 12.12 -14.67 12.40
C ARG A 296 12.73 -15.17 11.11
N ARG A 297 12.01 -16.07 10.44
CA ARG A 297 12.35 -16.55 9.10
C ARG A 297 11.64 -15.66 8.08
N LEU A 298 12.44 -15.00 7.24
CA LEU A 298 11.92 -14.14 6.17
C LEU A 298 12.18 -14.76 4.81
N SER A 299 11.12 -14.84 4.00
CA SER A 299 11.23 -15.25 2.61
C SER A 299 10.39 -14.36 1.69
N LEU A 300 10.80 -14.28 0.44
CA LEU A 300 10.11 -13.49 -0.58
C LEU A 300 9.83 -14.34 -1.81
N ALA A 301 8.69 -14.08 -2.45
CA ALA A 301 8.28 -14.74 -3.68
C ALA A 301 7.41 -13.81 -4.54
N PRO A 302 7.50 -13.89 -5.88
CA PRO A 302 6.56 -13.22 -6.77
C PRO A 302 5.20 -13.91 -6.73
N GLY A 303 4.16 -13.16 -7.12
CA GLY A 303 2.86 -13.71 -7.44
C GLY A 303 2.89 -14.55 -8.73
N ARG A 304 1.74 -15.14 -9.07
CA ARG A 304 1.63 -16.08 -10.20
C ARG A 304 1.37 -15.35 -11.52
N SER A 305 2.28 -14.47 -11.93
CA SER A 305 2.20 -13.75 -13.21
C SER A 305 3.42 -14.02 -14.10
N LYS A 306 3.19 -14.14 -15.42
CA LYS A 306 4.26 -14.20 -16.44
C LYS A 306 4.71 -12.81 -16.90
N ASN A 307 4.01 -11.77 -16.46
CA ASN A 307 4.22 -10.37 -16.86
C ASN A 307 5.04 -9.58 -15.84
N ALA A 308 5.52 -10.24 -14.79
CA ALA A 308 6.36 -9.63 -13.78
C ALA A 308 7.41 -10.64 -13.29
N GLU A 309 8.63 -10.18 -13.03
CA GLU A 309 9.75 -11.03 -12.62
C GLU A 309 10.39 -10.47 -11.35
N MET A 310 10.64 -11.32 -10.35
CA MET A 310 11.32 -10.91 -9.13
C MET A 310 12.83 -10.90 -9.37
N GLU A 311 13.51 -9.84 -8.95
CA GLU A 311 14.94 -9.66 -9.10
C GLU A 311 15.59 -9.27 -7.77
N PHE A 312 16.86 -9.63 -7.63
CA PHE A 312 17.75 -9.11 -6.60
C PHE A 312 18.53 -7.90 -7.14
N TYR A 313 18.64 -6.84 -6.34
CA TYR A 313 19.44 -5.66 -6.66
C TYR A 313 20.20 -5.15 -5.44
N SER A 314 21.52 -5.02 -5.56
CA SER A 314 22.37 -4.31 -4.61
C SER A 314 23.03 -3.11 -5.29
N ALA A 315 23.11 -1.97 -4.60
CA ALA A 315 23.63 -0.72 -5.15
C ALA A 315 25.18 -0.69 -5.25
N GLY A 316 25.82 -1.84 -5.43
CA GLY A 316 27.27 -1.92 -5.67
C GLY A 316 28.16 -1.73 -4.42
N HIS A 317 27.62 -1.77 -3.21
CA HIS A 317 28.38 -1.61 -1.95
C HIS A 317 29.25 -2.82 -1.56
N GLY A 318 29.46 -3.79 -2.46
CA GLY A 318 30.34 -4.95 -2.26
C GLY A 318 29.88 -6.01 -1.24
N ALA A 319 28.89 -5.71 -0.40
CA ALA A 319 28.41 -6.60 0.67
C ALA A 319 26.91 -6.40 0.96
N LEU A 320 26.18 -7.48 1.30
CA LEU A 320 24.73 -7.41 1.58
C LEU A 320 24.42 -6.71 2.90
N PHE A 321 25.34 -6.74 3.87
CA PHE A 321 25.14 -6.05 5.15
C PHE A 321 24.95 -4.54 4.99
N SER A 322 25.36 -3.97 3.84
CA SER A 322 25.17 -2.57 3.46
C SER A 322 23.76 -2.25 2.92
N GLY A 323 22.91 -3.27 2.77
CA GLY A 323 21.54 -3.14 2.29
C GLY A 323 21.37 -3.56 0.83
N TYR A 324 20.15 -3.98 0.51
CA TYR A 324 19.78 -4.52 -0.80
C TYR A 324 18.27 -4.38 -1.05
N ASN A 325 17.83 -4.66 -2.27
CA ASN A 325 16.44 -4.68 -2.65
C ASN A 325 16.09 -6.03 -3.27
N ILE A 326 14.92 -6.55 -2.91
CA ILE A 326 14.24 -7.57 -3.69
C ILE A 326 13.04 -6.89 -4.32
N ARG A 327 12.99 -6.88 -5.64
CA ARG A 327 12.06 -6.05 -6.42
C ARG A 327 11.34 -6.89 -7.45
N LEU A 328 10.17 -6.46 -7.88
CA LEU A 328 9.41 -7.08 -8.94
C LEU A 328 9.39 -6.14 -10.15
N VAL A 329 9.97 -6.56 -11.28
CA VAL A 329 9.99 -5.77 -12.51
C VAL A 329 8.79 -6.15 -13.37
N LYS A 330 7.88 -5.20 -13.62
CA LYS A 330 6.72 -5.40 -14.49
C LYS A 330 7.07 -5.14 -15.95
N LYS A 331 6.57 -5.99 -16.86
CA LYS A 331 6.66 -5.79 -18.31
C LYS A 331 5.75 -4.67 -18.80
N ASN A 332 4.60 -4.50 -18.14
CA ASN A 332 3.65 -3.42 -18.41
C ASN A 332 3.35 -2.65 -17.12
N ALA A 333 3.78 -1.40 -17.03
CA ALA A 333 3.56 -0.55 -15.87
C ALA A 333 2.07 -0.28 -15.59
N ALA A 334 1.23 -0.23 -16.63
CA ALA A 334 -0.19 0.09 -16.53
C ALA A 334 -1.06 -1.11 -16.13
N SER A 335 -0.50 -2.33 -16.11
CA SER A 335 -1.24 -3.53 -15.70
C SER A 335 -1.73 -3.38 -14.25
N LYS A 336 -3.01 -3.65 -14.01
CA LYS A 336 -3.65 -3.59 -12.68
C LYS A 336 -3.84 -4.97 -12.06
N ASP A 337 -3.27 -6.00 -12.67
CA ASP A 337 -3.32 -7.39 -12.22
C ASP A 337 -2.62 -7.53 -10.85
N ASP A 338 -3.35 -8.03 -9.85
CA ASP A 338 -2.84 -8.22 -8.50
C ASP A 338 -1.93 -9.46 -8.39
N ALA A 339 -1.91 -10.34 -9.40
CA ALA A 339 -0.94 -11.42 -9.50
C ALA A 339 0.48 -10.89 -9.77
N GLU A 340 0.62 -9.66 -10.27
CA GLU A 340 1.89 -8.94 -10.42
C GLU A 340 2.32 -8.29 -9.09
N ARG A 341 2.40 -9.11 -8.04
CA ARG A 341 2.79 -8.73 -6.68
C ARG A 341 4.07 -9.41 -6.22
N ILE A 342 4.71 -8.85 -5.20
CA ILE A 342 5.75 -9.53 -4.42
C ILE A 342 5.26 -9.69 -2.99
N THR A 343 5.55 -10.86 -2.42
CA THR A 343 5.16 -11.23 -1.05
C THR A 343 6.40 -11.31 -0.19
N LEU A 344 6.35 -10.73 1.00
CA LEU A 344 7.27 -10.97 2.12
C LEU A 344 6.54 -11.83 3.14
N LYS A 345 7.03 -13.04 3.38
CA LYS A 345 6.58 -13.92 4.46
C LYS A 345 7.47 -13.74 5.69
N ILE A 346 6.85 -13.78 6.86
CA ILE A 346 7.47 -13.54 8.17
C ILE A 346 6.93 -14.61 9.12
N GLU A 347 7.77 -15.59 9.43
CA GLU A 347 7.45 -16.74 10.29
C GLU A 347 8.23 -16.65 11.61
#